data_AF-A0AAD9B0U1-F1
#
_entry.id   AF-A0AAD9B0U1-F1
#
_cell.length_a   1.000
_cell.length_b   1.000
_cell.length_c   1.000
_cell.angle_alpha   90.00
_cell.angle_beta   90.00
_cell.angle_gamma   90.00
#
_symmetry.space_group_name_H-M   'P 1'
#
loop_
_entity.id
_entity.type
_entity.pdbx_description
1 polymer ?
#
loop_
_entity_poly.entity_id
_entity_poly.type
_entity_poly.pdbx_seq_one_letter_code
_entity_poly.pdbx_strand_id
1 'polypeptide(L)'
;MDLCSKNRTAPLLAWGLFGFFAVTGLGVFVPLLPPHWLPAGYICTGVMFLSHLVLHLSAVSIDPADLSVRTRSSRAPPPPFDRSKHRHVIENSHCYLCQVDVGAKSKHCSVCNKCVSNFDHHCRWLNNCVGSRNYKLFLHSVVSALLGVFLVLVLSSYVFIEFFLDPSKLRTDKHFLAAVIPSLAAITIVLSLLSSVLLCHLLCFHIYLMWNRLSTFEYIVRQRHRQQGGDRAPSGLLNKEVTSPGTLGYTNPQLELQGGEAGRRKRGSVKFLQRSPSPPHQ
;
A
#
# COMPACT_ATOMS: atom_id res chain seq x y z
N MET A 1 18.41 15.68 6.91
CA MET A 1 18.06 14.61 7.87
C MET A 1 16.74 14.00 7.42
N ASP A 2 16.79 12.81 6.80
CA ASP A 2 15.62 12.17 6.18
C ASP A 2 14.52 11.85 7.20
N LEU A 3 13.30 12.31 6.94
CA LEU A 3 12.10 11.97 7.73
C LEU A 3 11.86 10.45 7.79
N CYS A 4 12.42 9.68 6.85
CA CYS A 4 12.43 8.22 6.83
C CYS A 4 13.18 7.61 8.06
N SER A 5 14.19 8.30 8.60
CA SER A 5 14.95 7.82 9.78
C SER A 5 14.12 7.84 11.07
N LYS A 6 13.11 8.71 11.15
CA LYS A 6 12.37 9.01 12.40
C LYS A 6 11.28 7.98 12.75
N ASN A 7 11.02 6.98 11.90
CA ASN A 7 9.87 6.06 12.05
C ASN A 7 10.25 4.56 11.92
N ARG A 8 11.45 4.16 12.36
CA ARG A 8 11.91 2.76 12.30
C ARG A 8 11.21 1.79 13.26
N THR A 9 10.33 2.26 14.13
CA THR A 9 9.67 1.43 15.15
C THR A 9 8.73 0.38 14.57
N ALA A 10 7.88 0.74 13.60
CA ALA A 10 6.91 -0.18 13.03
C ALA A 10 7.56 -1.36 12.25
N PRO A 11 8.56 -1.13 11.39
CA PRO A 11 9.28 -2.24 10.75
C PRO A 11 9.98 -3.15 11.76
N LEU A 12 10.63 -2.59 12.78
CA LEU A 12 11.28 -3.39 13.83
C LEU A 12 10.26 -4.26 14.59
N LEU A 13 9.09 -3.72 14.89
CA LEU A 13 8.01 -4.46 15.54
C LEU A 13 7.45 -5.57 14.64
N ALA A 14 7.30 -5.32 13.33
CA ALA A 14 6.90 -6.35 12.36
C ALA A 14 7.91 -7.50 12.27
N TRP A 15 9.21 -7.18 12.14
CA TRP A 15 10.27 -8.19 12.11
C TRP A 15 10.41 -8.94 13.44
N GLY A 16 10.20 -8.25 14.56
CA GLY A 16 10.14 -8.86 15.89
C GLY A 16 9.00 -9.86 16.02
N LEU A 17 7.79 -9.50 15.58
CA LEU A 17 6.64 -10.42 15.57
C LEU A 17 6.86 -11.61 14.62
N PHE A 18 7.39 -11.36 13.42
CA PHE A 18 7.75 -12.44 12.48
C PHE A 18 8.74 -13.41 13.11
N GLY A 19 9.83 -12.90 13.71
CA GLY A 19 10.83 -13.70 14.39
C GLY A 19 10.25 -14.50 15.56
N PHE A 20 9.41 -13.86 16.38
CA PHE A 20 8.71 -14.53 17.48
C PHE A 20 7.84 -15.69 16.99
N PHE A 21 7.00 -15.47 15.98
CA PHE A 21 6.14 -16.53 15.44
C PHE A 21 6.94 -17.64 14.74
N ALA A 22 8.03 -17.30 14.04
CA ALA A 22 8.89 -18.28 13.39
C ALA A 22 9.60 -19.17 14.43
N VAL A 23 10.18 -18.56 15.47
CA VAL A 23 10.89 -19.28 16.53
C VAL A 23 9.93 -20.15 17.35
N THR A 24 8.79 -19.61 17.76
CA THR A 24 7.80 -20.39 18.54
C THR A 24 7.15 -21.48 17.69
N GLY A 25 6.77 -21.18 16.44
CA GLY A 25 6.21 -22.15 15.50
C GLY A 25 7.15 -23.31 15.19
N LEU A 26 8.31 -23.02 14.61
CA LEU A 26 9.28 -24.02 14.14
C LEU A 26 10.09 -24.64 15.28
N GLY A 27 10.47 -23.84 16.27
CA GLY A 27 11.39 -24.24 17.34
C GLY A 27 10.72 -24.81 18.58
N VAL A 28 9.41 -24.57 18.77
CA VAL A 28 8.68 -25.05 19.97
C VAL A 28 7.48 -25.89 19.59
N PHE A 29 6.48 -25.34 18.89
CA PHE A 29 5.20 -26.03 18.70
C PHE A 29 5.30 -27.23 17.75
N VAL A 30 5.99 -27.10 16.60
CA VAL A 30 6.18 -28.24 15.69
C VAL A 30 6.92 -29.42 16.35
N PRO A 31 8.03 -29.23 17.08
CA PRO A 31 8.70 -30.32 17.79
C PRO A 31 7.85 -31.01 18.88
N LEU A 32 6.80 -30.35 19.39
CA LEU A 32 5.89 -30.89 20.41
C LEU A 32 4.77 -31.75 19.80
N LEU A 33 4.58 -31.71 18.49
CA LEU A 33 3.56 -32.51 17.79
C LEU A 33 3.87 -34.02 17.85
N PRO A 34 2.87 -34.88 17.59
CA PRO A 34 3.09 -36.31 17.45
C PRO A 34 4.10 -36.65 16.32
N PRO A 35 4.90 -37.73 16.46
CA PRO A 35 5.98 -38.08 15.50
C PRO A 35 5.55 -38.14 14.03
N HIS A 36 4.33 -38.62 13.77
CA HIS A 36 3.79 -38.77 12.42
C HIS A 36 3.38 -37.42 11.78
N TRP A 37 3.23 -36.34 12.57
CA TRP A 37 2.92 -34.99 12.07
C TRP A 37 4.16 -34.12 11.87
N LEU A 38 5.31 -34.48 12.45
CA LEU A 38 6.54 -33.65 12.40
C LEU A 38 6.94 -33.25 10.98
N PRO A 39 7.05 -34.18 10.00
CA PRO A 39 7.46 -33.81 8.65
C PRO A 39 6.51 -32.79 8.02
N ALA A 40 5.20 -33.04 8.11
CA ALA A 40 4.19 -32.12 7.59
C ALA A 40 4.21 -30.78 8.33
N GLY A 41 4.35 -30.79 9.66
CA GLY A 41 4.46 -29.60 10.50
C GLY A 41 5.63 -28.71 10.07
N TYR A 42 6.83 -29.26 9.93
CA TYR A 42 8.01 -28.52 9.48
C TYR A 42 7.90 -28.01 8.04
N ILE A 43 7.41 -28.85 7.11
CA ILE A 43 7.25 -28.46 5.71
C ILE A 43 6.24 -27.33 5.59
N CYS A 44 5.03 -27.50 6.16
CA CYS A 44 3.96 -26.50 6.06
C CYS A 44 4.38 -25.17 6.71
N THR A 45 4.88 -25.20 7.95
CA THR A 45 5.31 -23.98 8.65
C THR A 45 6.50 -23.32 7.96
N GLY A 46 7.52 -24.10 7.59
CA GLY A 46 8.72 -23.60 6.92
C GLY A 46 8.41 -22.93 5.58
N VAL A 47 7.60 -23.57 4.74
CA VAL A 47 7.14 -23.00 3.45
C VAL A 47 6.33 -21.72 3.67
N MET A 48 5.42 -21.70 4.65
CA MET A 48 4.63 -20.51 4.96
C MET A 48 5.51 -19.33 5.39
N PHE A 49 6.44 -19.52 6.32
CA PHE A 49 7.36 -18.46 6.76
C PHE A 49 8.29 -18.00 5.65
N LEU A 50 8.83 -18.93 4.86
CA LEU A 50 9.70 -18.59 3.73
C LEU A 50 8.95 -17.82 2.65
N SER A 51 7.75 -18.26 2.28
CA SER A 51 6.92 -17.56 1.29
C SER A 51 6.57 -16.15 1.74
N HIS A 52 6.19 -15.97 3.01
CA HIS A 52 5.93 -14.66 3.58
C HIS A 52 7.18 -13.77 3.56
N LEU A 53 8.33 -14.31 3.96
CA LEU A 53 9.61 -13.61 3.95
C LEU A 53 9.94 -13.09 2.54
N VAL A 54 9.84 -13.96 1.53
CA VAL A 54 10.11 -13.59 0.12
C VAL A 54 9.13 -12.53 -0.38
N LEU A 55 7.83 -12.69 -0.11
CA LEU A 55 6.81 -11.72 -0.53
C LEU A 55 6.99 -10.36 0.15
N HIS A 56 7.26 -10.35 1.45
CA HIS A 56 7.51 -9.13 2.21
C HIS A 56 8.79 -8.42 1.74
N LEU A 57 9.90 -9.16 1.61
CA LEU A 57 11.15 -8.62 1.08
C LEU A 57 10.97 -8.05 -0.33
N SER A 58 10.23 -8.74 -1.21
CA SER A 58 9.91 -8.23 -2.54
C SER A 58 9.09 -6.95 -2.48
N ALA A 59 8.08 -6.87 -1.60
CA ALA A 59 7.24 -5.67 -1.43
C ALA A 59 8.02 -4.45 -0.93
N VAL A 60 8.99 -4.65 -0.02
CA VAL A 60 9.84 -3.56 0.50
C VAL A 60 10.93 -3.16 -0.48
N SER A 61 11.50 -4.10 -1.25
CA SER A 61 12.64 -3.85 -2.13
C SER A 61 12.25 -3.24 -3.47
N ILE A 62 11.02 -3.42 -3.95
CA ILE A 62 10.58 -2.78 -5.19
C ILE A 62 10.41 -1.28 -4.96
N ASP A 63 11.09 -0.48 -5.78
CA ASP A 63 10.90 0.96 -5.83
C ASP A 63 9.58 1.31 -6.55
N PRO A 64 8.57 1.83 -5.83
CA PRO A 64 7.27 2.21 -6.39
C PRO A 64 7.30 3.57 -7.12
N ALA A 65 8.46 4.23 -7.21
CA ALA A 65 8.59 5.53 -7.86
C ALA A 65 7.99 5.54 -9.27
N ASP A 66 7.45 6.70 -9.64
CA ASP A 66 6.98 6.98 -11.00
C ASP A 66 8.10 6.73 -12.02
N LEU A 67 7.73 6.28 -13.22
CA LEU A 67 8.70 5.95 -14.27
C LEU A 67 9.61 7.14 -14.57
N SER A 68 9.05 8.33 -14.69
CA SER A 68 9.82 9.55 -14.99
C SER A 68 10.82 9.90 -13.89
N VAL A 69 10.49 9.61 -12.63
CA VAL A 69 11.42 9.79 -11.50
C VAL A 69 12.57 8.79 -11.60
N ARG A 70 12.28 7.53 -11.95
CA ARG A 70 13.26 6.45 -12.05
C ARG A 70 14.21 6.59 -13.23
N THR A 71 13.73 7.14 -14.34
CA THR A 71 14.53 7.34 -15.56
C THR A 71 15.23 8.69 -15.61
N ARG A 72 15.03 9.56 -14.60
CA ARG A 72 15.67 10.87 -14.55
C ARG A 72 17.18 10.73 -14.39
N SER A 73 17.93 11.21 -15.37
CA SER A 73 19.40 11.19 -15.35
C SER A 73 20.02 12.28 -14.46
N SER A 74 19.30 13.36 -14.19
CA SER A 74 19.83 14.49 -13.42
C SER A 74 19.73 14.23 -11.91
N ARG A 75 20.88 14.18 -11.24
CA ARG A 75 21.03 14.09 -9.78
C ARG A 75 21.07 15.46 -9.09
N ALA A 76 20.77 16.53 -9.82
CA ALA A 76 20.76 17.87 -9.22
C ALA A 76 19.79 17.87 -8.02
N PRO A 77 20.22 18.38 -6.85
CA PRO A 77 19.34 18.51 -5.70
C PRO A 77 18.09 19.26 -6.11
N PRO A 78 16.89 18.77 -5.75
CA PRO A 78 15.68 19.48 -6.10
C PRO A 78 15.66 20.85 -5.40
N PRO A 79 15.22 21.92 -6.09
CA PRO A 79 15.10 23.23 -5.48
C PRO A 79 14.10 23.18 -4.30
N PRO A 80 14.25 24.06 -3.30
CA PRO A 80 13.27 24.15 -2.22
C PRO A 80 11.90 24.50 -2.81
N PHE A 81 10.86 23.82 -2.33
CA PHE A 81 9.51 24.06 -2.82
C PHE A 81 8.98 25.40 -2.31
N ASP A 82 8.75 26.32 -3.23
CA ASP A 82 8.21 27.65 -2.95
C ASP A 82 6.68 27.65 -3.11
N ARG A 83 5.98 27.73 -1.97
CA ARG A 83 4.52 27.78 -1.90
C ARG A 83 3.92 29.09 -2.44
N SER A 84 4.72 30.15 -2.58
CA SER A 84 4.25 31.40 -3.17
C SER A 84 4.09 31.31 -4.69
N LYS A 85 4.90 30.45 -5.34
CA LYS A 85 4.89 30.22 -6.78
C LYS A 85 3.94 29.10 -7.20
N HIS A 86 3.91 28.03 -6.41
CA HIS A 86 3.10 26.84 -6.68
C HIS A 86 2.20 26.53 -5.49
N ARG A 87 0.89 26.48 -5.73
CA ARG A 87 -0.09 26.15 -4.68
C ARG A 87 -0.01 24.67 -4.31
N HIS A 88 0.30 23.81 -5.30
CA HIS A 88 0.44 22.37 -5.12
C HIS A 88 1.79 21.87 -5.60
N VAL A 89 2.28 20.80 -4.97
CA VAL A 89 3.57 20.17 -5.35
C VAL A 89 3.55 19.64 -6.77
N ILE A 90 2.37 19.17 -7.22
CA ILE A 90 2.14 18.71 -8.58
C ILE A 90 1.05 19.58 -9.20
N GLU A 91 1.37 20.26 -10.30
CA GLU A 91 0.42 21.05 -11.11
C GLU A 91 0.64 20.69 -12.58
N ASN A 92 -0.43 20.57 -13.37
CA ASN A 92 -0.36 20.20 -14.80
C ASN A 92 0.48 18.94 -15.07
N SER A 93 0.39 17.94 -14.19
CA SER A 93 1.19 16.71 -14.24
C SER A 93 2.70 16.91 -14.10
N HIS A 94 3.16 18.07 -13.64
CA HIS A 94 4.56 18.34 -13.32
C HIS A 94 4.79 18.39 -11.81
N CYS A 95 5.76 17.65 -11.29
CA CYS A 95 6.16 17.75 -9.89
C CYS A 95 7.31 18.74 -9.71
N TYR A 96 7.08 19.84 -9.00
CA TYR A 96 8.12 20.86 -8.75
C TYR A 96 9.14 20.46 -7.68
N LEU A 97 8.87 19.43 -6.89
CA LEU A 97 9.88 18.83 -6.03
C LEU A 97 10.76 17.85 -6.80
N CYS A 98 10.17 16.93 -7.56
CA CYS A 98 10.97 15.96 -8.33
C CYS A 98 11.50 16.52 -9.65
N GLN A 99 11.04 17.71 -10.08
CA GLN A 99 11.39 18.40 -11.33
C GLN A 99 11.26 17.48 -12.54
N VAL A 100 10.13 16.78 -12.63
CA VAL A 100 9.77 15.86 -13.71
C VAL A 100 8.26 15.86 -13.93
N ASP A 101 7.86 15.57 -15.16
CA ASP A 101 6.48 15.25 -15.49
C ASP A 101 6.15 13.84 -15.00
N VAL A 102 5.01 13.69 -14.34
CA VAL A 102 4.54 12.44 -13.71
C VAL A 102 3.17 12.05 -14.22
N GLY A 103 2.78 10.80 -14.04
CA GLY A 103 1.45 10.33 -14.45
C GLY A 103 0.30 11.06 -13.73
N ALA A 104 -0.88 11.11 -14.35
CA ALA A 104 -2.07 11.80 -13.81
C ALA A 104 -2.50 11.30 -12.42
N LYS A 105 -2.24 10.01 -12.12
CA LYS A 105 -2.53 9.37 -10.82
C LYS A 105 -1.34 9.34 -9.87
N SER A 106 -0.23 9.99 -10.22
CA SER A 106 0.97 10.02 -9.41
C SER A 106 0.87 11.08 -8.32
N LYS A 107 1.46 10.79 -7.16
CA LYS A 107 1.47 11.69 -6.00
C LYS A 107 2.87 11.75 -5.40
N HIS A 108 3.25 12.92 -4.89
CA HIS A 108 4.50 13.11 -4.17
C HIS A 108 4.35 12.67 -2.72
N CYS A 109 5.11 11.66 -2.29
CA CYS A 109 5.20 11.31 -0.89
C CYS A 109 6.29 12.15 -0.23
N SER A 110 5.92 13.03 0.71
CA SER A 110 6.89 13.85 1.45
C SER A 110 7.81 13.01 2.36
N VAL A 111 7.33 11.86 2.85
CA VAL A 111 8.12 10.97 3.72
C VAL A 111 9.24 10.27 2.94
N CYS A 112 8.91 9.71 1.78
CA CYS A 112 9.89 9.07 0.89
C CYS A 112 10.58 10.04 -0.07
N ASN A 113 10.17 11.32 -0.06
CA ASN A 113 10.62 12.39 -0.95
C ASN A 113 10.68 12.00 -2.45
N LYS A 114 9.64 11.32 -2.94
CA LYS A 114 9.56 10.89 -4.34
C LYS A 114 8.12 10.83 -4.83
N CYS A 115 7.92 11.01 -6.14
CA CYS A 115 6.63 10.73 -6.77
C CYS A 115 6.46 9.24 -6.99
N VAL A 116 5.26 8.74 -6.66
CA VAL A 116 4.87 7.34 -6.74
C VAL A 116 3.71 7.21 -7.70
N SER A 117 3.80 6.26 -8.63
CA SER A 117 2.76 6.01 -9.64
C SER A 117 1.56 5.25 -9.07
N ASN A 118 0.34 5.68 -9.40
CA ASN A 118 -0.92 5.20 -8.81
C ASN A 118 -0.80 5.06 -7.29
N PHE A 119 -0.49 6.18 -6.63
CA PHE A 119 -0.19 6.19 -5.21
C PHE A 119 -1.37 5.68 -4.38
N ASP A 120 -1.11 4.71 -3.50
CA ASP A 120 -2.09 4.21 -2.55
C ASP A 120 -1.87 4.82 -1.16
N HIS A 121 -0.71 4.53 -0.55
CA HIS A 121 -0.32 5.10 0.73
C HIS A 121 1.18 4.96 1.00
N HIS A 122 1.68 5.65 2.02
CA HIS A 122 2.98 5.34 2.61
C HIS A 122 2.80 4.35 3.76
N CYS A 123 3.32 3.13 3.61
CA CYS A 123 3.19 2.08 4.61
C CYS A 123 4.33 2.14 5.61
N ARG A 124 4.01 2.42 6.88
CA ARG A 124 5.01 2.48 7.96
C ARG A 124 5.59 1.11 8.26
N TRP A 125 4.80 0.04 8.12
CA TRP A 125 5.24 -1.34 8.37
C TRP A 125 6.28 -1.82 7.33
N LEU A 126 6.10 -1.41 6.07
CA LEU A 126 7.08 -1.68 4.99
C LEU A 126 8.25 -0.69 4.99
N ASN A 127 8.10 0.45 5.67
CA ASN A 127 8.95 1.63 5.48
C ASN A 127 9.13 2.02 4.00
N ASN A 128 8.07 1.84 3.20
CA ASN A 128 8.07 2.11 1.77
C ASN A 128 6.67 2.59 1.33
N CYS A 129 6.60 3.28 0.20
CA CYS A 129 5.32 3.57 -0.42
C CYS A 129 4.71 2.32 -1.06
N VAL A 130 3.39 2.27 -1.07
CA VAL A 130 2.62 1.31 -1.85
C VAL A 130 2.02 2.05 -3.04
N GLY A 131 2.34 1.57 -4.24
CA GLY A 131 1.85 2.11 -5.51
C GLY A 131 1.76 1.02 -6.56
N SER A 132 1.59 1.39 -7.83
CA SER A 132 1.29 0.43 -8.91
C SER A 132 2.22 -0.79 -8.97
N ARG A 133 3.53 -0.57 -8.76
CA ARG A 133 4.57 -1.58 -8.98
C ARG A 133 4.68 -2.63 -7.87
N ASN A 134 4.26 -2.30 -6.64
CA ASN A 134 4.36 -3.20 -5.50
C ASN A 134 3.01 -3.49 -4.82
N TYR A 135 1.90 -2.93 -5.30
CA TYR A 135 0.57 -3.14 -4.72
C TYR A 135 0.18 -4.62 -4.60
N LYS A 136 0.40 -5.42 -5.66
CA LYS A 136 0.10 -6.86 -5.64
C LYS A 136 0.95 -7.60 -4.61
N LEU A 137 2.24 -7.28 -4.53
CA LEU A 137 3.16 -7.89 -3.57
C LEU A 137 2.81 -7.51 -2.14
N PHE A 138 2.41 -6.25 -1.91
CA PHE A 138 1.86 -5.82 -0.63
C PHE A 138 0.64 -6.66 -0.24
N LEU A 139 -0.36 -6.83 -1.12
CA LEU A 139 -1.52 -7.67 -0.82
C LEU A 139 -1.15 -9.13 -0.55
N HIS A 140 -0.28 -9.72 -1.36
CA HIS A 140 0.21 -11.08 -1.13
C HIS A 140 1.00 -11.20 0.18
N SER A 141 1.74 -10.17 0.59
CA SER A 141 2.42 -10.13 1.88
C SER A 141 1.43 -10.12 3.06
N VAL A 142 0.31 -9.39 2.95
CA VAL A 142 -0.76 -9.38 3.97
C VAL A 142 -1.46 -10.73 4.06
N VAL A 143 -1.80 -11.34 2.91
CA VAL A 143 -2.45 -12.66 2.86
C VAL A 143 -1.52 -13.75 3.42
N SER A 144 -0.25 -13.78 3.01
CA SER A 144 0.72 -14.75 3.54
C SER A 144 0.98 -14.57 5.03
N ALA A 145 1.00 -13.32 5.54
CA ALA A 145 1.08 -13.06 6.99
C ALA A 145 -0.13 -13.63 7.72
N LEU A 146 -1.34 -13.38 7.21
CA LEU A 146 -2.58 -13.86 7.81
C LEU A 146 -2.63 -15.40 7.86
N LEU A 147 -2.26 -16.07 6.76
CA LEU A 147 -2.19 -17.52 6.69
C LEU A 147 -1.12 -18.10 7.62
N GLY A 148 0.07 -17.47 7.68
CA GLY A 148 1.15 -17.90 8.56
C GLY A 148 0.79 -17.78 10.05
N VAL A 149 0.21 -16.64 10.45
CA VAL A 149 -0.27 -16.42 11.81
C VAL A 149 -1.42 -17.36 12.16
N PHE A 150 -2.35 -17.61 11.22
CA PHE A 150 -3.43 -18.56 11.42
C PHE A 150 -2.91 -19.99 11.64
N LEU A 151 -1.90 -20.42 10.89
CA LEU A 151 -1.25 -21.72 11.09
C LEU A 151 -0.62 -21.81 12.49
N VAL A 152 0.10 -20.77 12.93
CA VAL A 152 0.67 -20.71 14.28
C VAL A 152 -0.41 -20.72 15.36
N LEU A 153 -1.53 -20.03 15.14
CA LEU A 153 -2.69 -20.07 16.04
C LEU A 153 -3.23 -21.49 16.20
N VAL A 154 -3.39 -22.23 15.09
CA VAL A 154 -3.84 -23.63 15.14
C VAL A 154 -2.85 -24.51 15.91
N LEU A 155 -1.56 -24.40 15.60
CA LEU A 155 -0.51 -25.21 16.26
C LEU A 155 -0.40 -24.92 17.76
N SER A 156 -0.36 -23.64 18.14
CA SER A 156 -0.29 -23.23 19.54
C SER A 156 -1.56 -23.60 20.32
N SER A 157 -2.74 -23.52 19.70
CA SER A 157 -4.00 -23.96 20.31
C SER A 157 -4.03 -25.47 20.51
N TYR A 158 -3.59 -26.25 19.52
CA TYR A 158 -3.47 -27.71 19.66
C TYR A 158 -2.56 -28.09 20.84
N VAL A 159 -1.36 -27.50 20.90
CA VAL A 159 -0.41 -27.75 21.99
C VAL A 159 -0.99 -27.34 23.33
N PHE A 160 -1.63 -26.17 23.41
CA PHE A 160 -2.26 -25.69 24.65
C PHE A 160 -3.36 -26.65 25.13
N ILE A 161 -4.26 -27.06 24.23
CA ILE A 161 -5.39 -27.95 24.56
C ILE A 161 -4.88 -29.33 25.00
N GLU A 162 -4.01 -29.97 24.22
CA GLU A 162 -3.51 -31.31 24.55
C GLU A 162 -2.65 -31.30 25.82
N PHE A 163 -2.00 -30.19 26.17
CA PHE A 163 -1.28 -30.05 27.43
C PHE A 163 -2.20 -30.26 28.65
N PHE A 164 -3.44 -29.76 28.59
CA PHE A 164 -4.42 -29.89 29.68
C PHE A 164 -5.29 -31.15 29.58
N LEU A 165 -5.52 -31.68 28.37
CA LEU A 165 -6.38 -32.85 28.16
C LEU A 165 -5.62 -34.18 28.25
N ASP A 166 -4.55 -34.32 27.48
CA ASP A 166 -3.78 -35.56 27.37
C ASP A 166 -2.31 -35.26 27.03
N PRO A 167 -1.49 -34.91 28.04
CA PRO A 167 -0.09 -34.54 27.81
C PRO A 167 0.76 -35.70 27.27
N SER A 168 0.24 -36.94 27.25
CA SER A 168 0.97 -38.09 26.69
C SER A 168 1.15 -38.02 25.17
N LYS A 169 0.30 -37.27 24.47
CA LYS A 169 0.41 -37.02 23.03
C LYS A 169 1.47 -35.99 22.66
N LEU A 170 1.90 -35.17 23.62
CA LEU A 170 2.92 -34.15 23.41
C LEU A 170 4.31 -34.73 23.67
N ARG A 171 5.28 -34.37 22.83
CA ARG A 171 6.68 -34.81 22.99
C ARG A 171 7.42 -33.96 24.04
N THR A 172 7.02 -34.04 25.31
CA THR A 172 7.63 -33.29 26.42
C THR A 172 8.03 -34.18 27.60
N ASP A 173 9.22 -33.91 28.18
CA ASP A 173 9.60 -34.47 29.49
C ASP A 173 8.88 -33.69 30.61
N LYS A 174 8.18 -34.42 31.47
CA LYS A 174 7.14 -33.90 32.39
C LYS A 174 7.64 -32.94 33.48
N HIS A 175 8.95 -32.85 33.72
CA HIS A 175 9.47 -32.27 34.96
C HIS A 175 10.07 -30.85 34.86
N PHE A 176 10.42 -30.33 33.68
CA PHE A 176 11.10 -29.02 33.57
C PHE A 176 10.35 -27.96 32.73
N LEU A 177 9.34 -28.35 31.95
CA LEU A 177 8.66 -27.45 31.00
C LEU A 177 7.16 -27.27 31.26
N ALA A 178 6.64 -27.85 32.34
CA ALA A 178 5.21 -27.92 32.64
C ALA A 178 4.53 -26.54 32.75
N ALA A 179 5.21 -25.52 33.27
CA ALA A 179 4.64 -24.17 33.32
C ALA A 179 4.98 -23.31 32.08
N VAL A 180 6.13 -23.58 31.44
CA VAL A 180 6.67 -22.72 30.37
C VAL A 180 5.91 -22.92 29.07
N ILE A 181 5.65 -24.17 28.67
CA ILE A 181 4.96 -24.51 27.42
C ILE A 181 3.54 -23.92 27.36
N PRO A 182 2.64 -24.17 28.34
CA PRO A 182 1.29 -23.63 28.28
C PRO A 182 1.27 -22.10 28.37
N SER A 183 2.18 -21.48 29.14
CA SER A 183 2.30 -20.02 29.21
C SER A 183 2.73 -19.41 27.87
N LEU A 184 3.75 -19.99 27.22
CA LEU A 184 4.21 -19.54 25.90
C LEU A 184 3.14 -19.77 24.82
N ALA A 185 2.44 -20.90 24.88
CA ALA A 185 1.31 -21.18 23.98
C ALA A 185 0.19 -20.15 24.16
N ALA A 186 -0.21 -19.83 25.40
CA ALA A 186 -1.22 -18.82 25.68
C ALA A 186 -0.84 -17.42 25.16
N ILE A 187 0.41 -16.98 25.41
CA ILE A 187 0.92 -15.71 24.87
C ILE A 187 0.88 -15.72 23.34
N THR A 188 1.30 -16.83 22.72
CA THR A 188 1.31 -16.94 21.27
C THR A 188 -0.10 -16.93 20.68
N ILE A 189 -1.07 -17.57 21.32
CA ILE A 189 -2.49 -17.56 20.93
C ILE A 189 -3.02 -16.12 20.95
N VAL A 190 -2.80 -15.39 22.06
CA VAL A 190 -3.26 -14.00 22.20
C VAL A 190 -2.64 -13.11 21.11
N LEU A 191 -1.31 -13.19 20.91
CA LEU A 191 -0.63 -12.41 19.87
C LEU A 191 -1.10 -12.79 18.46
N SER A 192 -1.36 -14.07 18.21
CA SER A 192 -1.85 -14.56 16.91
C SER A 192 -3.28 -14.08 16.63
N LEU A 193 -4.17 -14.09 17.62
CA LEU A 193 -5.53 -13.57 17.50
C LEU A 193 -5.53 -12.07 17.23
N LEU A 194 -4.77 -11.30 18.00
CA LEU A 194 -4.64 -9.84 17.79
C LEU A 194 -4.10 -9.53 16.39
N SER A 195 -3.04 -10.23 15.97
CA SER A 195 -2.46 -10.06 14.64
C SER A 195 -3.44 -10.45 13.53
N SER A 196 -4.17 -11.56 13.69
CA SER A 196 -5.16 -12.04 12.72
C SER A 196 -6.31 -11.05 12.54
N VAL A 197 -6.83 -10.48 13.63
CA VAL A 197 -7.90 -9.47 13.57
C VAL A 197 -7.43 -8.22 12.81
N LEU A 198 -6.23 -7.71 13.13
CA LEU A 198 -5.68 -6.52 12.47
C LEU A 198 -5.40 -6.76 10.98
N LEU A 199 -4.82 -7.92 10.63
CA LEU A 199 -4.55 -8.29 9.24
C LEU A 199 -5.83 -8.55 8.45
N CYS A 200 -6.82 -9.21 9.06
CA CYS A 200 -8.13 -9.43 8.45
C CYS A 200 -8.84 -8.10 8.17
N HIS A 201 -8.87 -7.18 9.15
CA HIS A 201 -9.43 -5.84 8.95
C HIS A 201 -8.73 -5.10 7.81
N LEU A 202 -7.39 -5.11 7.75
CA LEU A 202 -6.63 -4.51 6.67
C LEU A 202 -6.96 -5.14 5.30
N LEU A 203 -7.04 -6.48 5.24
CA LEU A 203 -7.35 -7.20 4.02
C LEU A 203 -8.78 -6.88 3.52
N CYS A 204 -9.77 -6.93 4.41
CA CYS A 204 -11.15 -6.57 4.09
C CYS A 204 -11.27 -5.13 3.60
N PHE A 205 -10.55 -4.20 4.22
CA PHE A 205 -10.50 -2.81 3.78
C PHE A 205 -9.95 -2.69 2.35
N HIS A 206 -8.84 -3.36 2.03
CA HIS A 206 -8.30 -3.35 0.67
C HIS A 206 -9.20 -4.06 -0.35
N ILE A 207 -9.90 -5.14 0.04
CA ILE A 207 -10.91 -5.78 -0.80
C ILE A 207 -12.04 -4.80 -1.12
N TYR A 208 -12.53 -4.07 -0.12
CA TYR A 208 -13.53 -3.02 -0.30
C TYR A 208 -13.04 -1.94 -1.27
N LEU A 209 -11.81 -1.47 -1.13
CA LEU A 209 -11.23 -0.47 -2.04
C LEU A 209 -11.13 -0.99 -3.48
N MET A 210 -10.71 -2.24 -3.67
CA MET A 210 -10.64 -2.88 -4.98
C MET A 210 -12.02 -3.00 -5.64
N TRP A 211 -13.06 -3.35 -4.86
CA TRP A 211 -14.44 -3.41 -5.34
C TRP A 211 -14.93 -2.05 -5.84
N ASN A 212 -14.60 -0.99 -5.11
CA ASN A 212 -14.99 0.39 -5.47
C ASN A 212 -14.05 1.06 -6.48
N ARG A 213 -13.00 0.36 -6.94
CA ARG A 213 -11.97 0.87 -7.85
C ARG A 213 -11.28 2.15 -7.33
N LEU A 214 -11.09 2.25 -6.02
CA LEU A 214 -10.44 3.39 -5.35
C LEU A 214 -9.08 3.02 -4.79
N SER A 215 -8.17 3.99 -4.73
CA SER A 215 -6.99 3.87 -3.85
C SER A 215 -7.32 4.32 -2.42
N THR A 216 -6.52 3.87 -1.45
CA THR A 216 -6.62 4.30 -0.05
C THR A 216 -6.53 5.82 0.07
N PHE A 217 -5.63 6.44 -0.70
CA PHE A 217 -5.50 7.89 -0.78
C PHE A 217 -6.80 8.55 -1.23
N GLU A 218 -7.40 8.07 -2.32
CA GLU A 218 -8.66 8.62 -2.84
C GLU A 218 -9.80 8.49 -1.83
N TYR A 219 -9.90 7.34 -1.15
CA TYR A 219 -10.89 7.12 -0.09
C TYR A 219 -10.75 8.13 1.05
N ILE A 220 -9.53 8.31 1.58
CA ILE A 220 -9.26 9.25 2.69
C ILE A 220 -9.55 10.69 2.28
N VAL A 221 -9.14 11.09 1.08
CA VAL A 221 -9.39 12.46 0.57
C VAL A 221 -10.89 12.71 0.46
N ARG A 222 -11.66 11.76 -0.12
CA ARG A 222 -13.12 11.87 -0.20
C ARG A 222 -13.79 11.96 1.17
N GLN A 223 -13.33 11.18 2.15
CA GLN A 223 -13.86 11.22 3.51
C GLN A 223 -13.64 12.58 4.18
N ARG A 224 -12.46 13.17 4.03
CA ARG A 224 -12.15 14.51 4.56
C ARG A 224 -13.03 15.59 3.96
N HIS A 225 -13.29 15.52 2.65
CA HIS A 225 -14.21 16.45 1.99
C HIS A 225 -15.65 16.30 2.51
N ARG A 226 -16.13 15.08 2.73
CA ARG A 226 -17.46 14.84 3.32
C ARG A 226 -17.58 15.41 4.73
N GLN A 227 -16.56 15.25 5.57
CA GLN A 227 -16.55 15.82 6.92
C GLN A 227 -16.59 17.35 6.89
N GLN A 228 -15.78 17.99 6.05
CA GLN A 228 -15.75 19.45 5.91
C GLN A 228 -17.04 20.04 5.29
N GLY A 229 -17.75 19.26 4.47
CA GLY A 229 -19.06 19.64 3.92
C GLY A 229 -20.23 19.46 4.89
N GLY A 230 -20.13 18.50 5.82
CA GLY A 230 -21.13 18.28 6.88
C GLY A 230 -21.10 19.34 7.98
N ASP A 231 -19.91 19.83 8.34
CA ASP A 231 -19.74 20.87 9.37
C ASP A 231 -20.11 22.29 8.89
N ARG A 232 -20.48 22.45 7.61
CA ARG A 232 -20.85 23.74 6.98
C ARG A 232 -22.33 23.81 6.56
N ALA A 233 -23.22 23.00 7.11
CA ALA A 233 -24.66 23.21 6.93
C ALA A 233 -25.16 24.25 7.95
N PRO A 234 -25.57 25.47 7.54
CA PRO A 234 -26.22 26.40 8.44
C PRO A 234 -27.73 26.15 8.43
N SER A 235 -28.33 26.15 9.62
CA SER A 235 -29.75 26.45 9.82
C SER A 235 -30.11 27.74 9.09
N GLY A 236 -31.30 27.76 8.48
CA GLY A 236 -31.70 28.67 7.40
C GLY A 236 -31.57 30.17 7.64
N LEU A 237 -31.31 30.92 6.57
CA LEU A 237 -32.33 31.77 5.93
C LEU A 237 -31.81 32.38 4.60
N LEU A 238 -32.61 32.21 3.55
CA LEU A 238 -32.95 33.14 2.46
C LEU A 238 -31.87 34.02 1.78
N ASN A 239 -31.71 33.80 0.47
CA ASN A 239 -31.35 34.71 -0.62
C ASN A 239 -30.25 35.78 -0.40
N LYS A 240 -29.12 35.57 -1.10
CA LYS A 240 -28.60 36.57 -2.03
C LYS A 240 -27.80 35.89 -3.14
N GLU A 241 -28.23 36.08 -4.37
CA GLU A 241 -27.45 35.83 -5.58
C GLU A 241 -26.12 36.60 -5.50
N VAL A 242 -25.02 35.86 -5.58
CA VAL A 242 -23.73 36.39 -6.05
C VAL A 242 -23.15 35.37 -7.02
N THR A 243 -22.99 35.85 -8.24
CA THR A 243 -22.42 35.17 -9.41
C THR A 243 -20.94 34.84 -9.22
N SER A 244 -20.61 33.54 -9.35
CA SER A 244 -19.31 32.93 -9.74
C SER A 244 -18.09 32.98 -8.78
N PRO A 245 -17.03 32.19 -9.01
CA PRO A 245 -16.95 30.74 -9.26
C PRO A 245 -15.87 30.05 -8.38
N GLY A 246 -16.01 28.79 -8.00
CA GLY A 246 -15.10 28.18 -7.00
C GLY A 246 -14.94 26.67 -7.04
N THR A 247 -14.84 26.07 -8.22
CA THR A 247 -14.46 24.66 -8.36
C THR A 247 -12.93 24.54 -8.33
N LEU A 248 -12.35 24.17 -7.19
CA LEU A 248 -10.93 23.83 -7.09
C LEU A 248 -10.70 22.67 -6.12
N GLY A 249 -10.26 21.53 -6.68
CA GLY A 249 -9.61 20.48 -5.90
C GLY A 249 -9.63 19.10 -6.52
N TYR A 250 -8.66 18.83 -7.41
CA TYR A 250 -8.18 17.49 -7.79
C TYR A 250 -9.05 16.61 -8.68
N THR A 251 -9.28 17.04 -9.91
CA THR A 251 -9.17 16.18 -11.11
C THR A 251 -8.70 17.03 -12.26
N ASN A 252 -7.79 16.50 -13.08
CA ASN A 252 -7.38 17.09 -14.35
C ASN A 252 -8.59 17.04 -15.31
N PRO A 253 -9.22 18.17 -15.69
CA PRO A 253 -10.45 18.16 -16.50
C PRO A 253 -10.15 18.23 -18.00
N GLN A 254 -9.21 17.44 -18.51
CA GLN A 254 -8.85 17.49 -19.94
C GLN A 254 -8.65 16.12 -20.60
N LEU A 255 -9.45 15.12 -20.20
CA LEU A 255 -9.45 13.79 -20.85
C LEU A 255 -10.85 13.21 -21.14
N GLU A 256 -11.94 13.99 -21.03
CA GLU A 256 -13.30 13.54 -21.40
C GLU A 256 -13.84 14.10 -22.72
N LEU A 257 -12.98 14.57 -23.63
CA LEU A 257 -13.39 14.92 -25.00
C LEU A 257 -12.45 14.32 -26.04
N GLN A 258 -12.32 12.99 -26.04
CA GLN A 258 -11.90 12.28 -27.25
C GLN A 258 -12.42 10.84 -27.24
N GLY A 259 -13.74 10.70 -27.19
CA GLY A 259 -14.42 9.41 -27.14
C GLY A 259 -15.87 9.51 -27.58
N GLY A 260 -16.12 10.09 -28.76
CA GLY A 260 -17.46 10.15 -29.32
C GLY A 260 -17.62 11.29 -30.30
N GLU A 261 -17.32 11.03 -31.58
CA GLU A 261 -17.97 11.57 -32.78
C GLU A 261 -17.04 11.40 -33.98
N ALA A 262 -16.97 10.19 -34.51
CA ALA A 262 -16.47 9.92 -35.85
C ALA A 262 -17.63 9.33 -36.66
N GLY A 263 -18.41 10.17 -37.35
CA GLY A 263 -19.55 9.66 -38.11
C GLY A 263 -20.44 10.64 -38.84
N ARG A 264 -19.93 11.67 -39.55
CA ARG A 264 -20.57 12.10 -40.82
C ARG A 264 -19.72 13.07 -41.63
N ARG A 265 -19.27 12.59 -42.79
CA ARG A 265 -18.61 13.35 -43.86
C ARG A 265 -19.65 14.22 -44.57
N LYS A 266 -19.44 15.54 -44.67
CA LYS A 266 -20.02 16.37 -45.75
C LYS A 266 -18.94 17.26 -46.38
N ARG A 267 -18.92 17.20 -47.72
CA ARG A 267 -18.11 17.94 -48.68
C ARG A 267 -18.20 19.46 -48.47
N GLY A 268 -17.06 20.14 -48.60
CA GLY A 268 -16.95 21.59 -48.80
C GLY A 268 -15.63 21.92 -49.49
N SER A 269 -15.72 22.66 -50.59
CA SER A 269 -14.70 22.87 -51.63
C SER A 269 -13.50 23.74 -51.16
N VAL A 270 -12.28 23.34 -51.51
CA VAL A 270 -11.05 24.14 -51.34
C VAL A 270 -10.70 24.78 -52.68
N LYS A 271 -10.69 26.12 -52.74
CA LYS A 271 -10.16 26.89 -53.87
C LYS A 271 -8.63 26.95 -53.77
N PHE A 272 -7.99 26.58 -54.87
CA PHE A 272 -6.57 26.62 -55.15
C PHE A 272 -6.03 28.06 -55.18
N LEU A 273 -4.87 28.31 -54.55
CA LEU A 273 -4.00 29.45 -54.90
C LEU A 273 -2.59 28.90 -55.15
N GLN A 274 -2.17 29.04 -56.41
CA GLN A 274 -0.88 28.63 -56.97
C GLN A 274 0.21 29.64 -56.60
N ARG A 275 1.39 29.12 -56.24
CA ARG A 275 2.65 29.87 -56.14
C ARG A 275 3.24 30.10 -57.53
N SER A 276 3.87 31.25 -57.74
CA SER A 276 4.82 31.49 -58.84
C SER A 276 6.17 31.98 -58.29
N PRO A 277 7.30 31.69 -58.96
CA PRO A 277 8.66 31.88 -58.42
C PRO A 277 9.30 33.21 -58.86
N SER A 278 10.32 33.61 -58.10
CA SER A 278 11.20 34.78 -58.26
C SER A 278 12.12 34.72 -59.51
N PRO A 279 12.53 35.87 -60.08
CA PRO A 279 13.37 35.94 -61.28
C PRO A 279 14.88 35.92 -60.99
N PRO A 280 15.74 35.62 -61.98
CA PRO A 280 17.19 35.65 -61.81
C PRO A 280 17.82 36.99 -62.21
N HIS A 281 19.03 37.20 -61.70
CA HIS A 281 19.95 38.30 -62.00
C HIS A 281 20.33 38.37 -63.49
N GLN A 282 20.11 39.54 -64.12
CA GLN A 282 21.12 40.46 -64.68
C GLN A 282 20.42 41.70 -65.24
#